data_AF-A0A5M8PYU0-F1
#
_entry.id   AF-A0A5M8PYU0-F1
#
_cell.length_a   1.000
_cell.length_b   1.000
_cell.length_c   1.000
_cell.angle_alpha   90.00
_cell.angle_beta   90.00
_cell.angle_gamma   90.00
#
_symmetry.space_group_name_H-M   'P 1'
#
loop_
_entity.id
_entity.type
_entity.pdbx_description
1 polymer ?
#
loop_
_entity_poly.entity_id
_entity_poly.type
_entity_poly.pdbx_seq_one_letter_code
_entity_poly.pdbx_strand_id
1 'polypeptide(L)'
;MLQLNLGILGNLESQLKTNLLEHTISLHQVGFGLMDRHKKAVATIATDVRRFYQLQQPFRIYHGSTNSTRPSSIQRDKMIDVSGLSHVLEVDTESKTVLVEPNVPMDQLVEATLKYGLIPPVVMEFPGITVGGGFAGTGGESSSFKYGFFESTVNWIEIVLADGQVVHASKAELPDLFHGAAGTFGTLGVTTLLELRLVKATTHVELTYNSVATFPEAIQKLRLAEADPSNDFVDGVLFAKDRGVVVVGRLKNISQNDTSIRIQRFSRARDPWFYLHAEQTVDSSTPVFKEAVPLVDYLFRYDRGGFWVGYYAFKYFKTPFNRVTRWALDKYMHTRVMYHALHESGHSQTYIIQDLALPYSTVQNFLEYVNKSFGFYPLWLCPLRPSGQISLHPHNANGQYLNVGLWGPGPSSHDAFVRANRQLEDKVRVLSGMKCLYAHTYYTEDEFWNIYDRKWYDALRVKYNATTLPSVYDKVKIDLDAQRRRSVSGIWAIWPLSGLYGVAKAVVGSDYILSTKGRGVRGLGCLFSVLVLLLNLLTVLFCRVGNSTWLESMAGWLAPPARKGRLQ
;
A
#
# COMPACT_ATOMS: atom_id res chain seq x y z
N MET A 1 57.64 -12.74 -17.37
CA MET A 1 56.19 -12.48 -17.53
C MET A 1 55.33 -13.16 -16.46
N LEU A 2 55.53 -14.44 -16.10
CA LEU A 2 54.70 -15.11 -15.07
C LEU A 2 54.80 -14.51 -13.64
N GLN A 3 55.98 -14.06 -13.19
CA GLN A 3 56.13 -13.46 -11.85
C GLN A 3 55.52 -12.06 -11.73
N LEU A 4 55.43 -11.30 -12.82
CA LEU A 4 54.79 -9.96 -12.84
C LEU A 4 53.26 -10.06 -12.72
N ASN A 5 52.64 -11.11 -13.28
CA ASN A 5 51.19 -11.32 -13.18
C ASN A 5 50.72 -11.78 -11.78
N LEU A 6 51.56 -12.54 -11.05
CA LEU A 6 51.24 -12.97 -9.69
C LEU A 6 51.28 -11.80 -8.68
N GLY A 7 52.21 -10.86 -8.85
CA GLY A 7 52.30 -9.66 -8.00
C GLY A 7 51.11 -8.71 -8.19
N ILE A 8 50.60 -8.57 -9.43
CA ILE A 8 49.43 -7.74 -9.73
C ILE A 8 48.15 -8.35 -9.15
N LEU A 9 47.98 -9.68 -9.27
CA LEU A 9 46.83 -10.39 -8.68
C LEU A 9 46.84 -10.32 -7.15
N GLY A 10 47.99 -10.48 -6.50
CA GLY A 10 48.12 -10.36 -5.04
C GLY A 10 47.83 -8.94 -4.53
N ASN A 11 48.25 -7.91 -5.26
CA ASN A 11 47.92 -6.52 -4.92
C ASN A 11 46.43 -6.21 -5.11
N LEU A 12 45.80 -6.74 -6.16
CA LEU A 12 44.36 -6.56 -6.39
C LEU A 12 43.53 -7.22 -5.28
N GLU A 13 43.89 -8.43 -4.86
CA GLU A 13 43.18 -9.16 -3.81
C GLU A 13 43.33 -8.49 -2.45
N SER A 14 44.54 -7.97 -2.16
CA SER A 14 44.81 -7.18 -0.96
C SER A 14 44.00 -5.87 -0.94
N GLN A 15 44.01 -5.10 -2.04
CA GLN A 15 43.22 -3.88 -2.16
C GLN A 15 41.71 -4.12 -2.06
N LEU A 16 41.20 -5.22 -2.64
CA LEU A 16 39.80 -5.62 -2.50
C LEU A 16 39.44 -5.94 -1.05
N LYS A 17 40.30 -6.65 -0.32
CA LYS A 17 40.09 -6.96 1.11
C LYS A 17 40.12 -5.71 1.98
N THR A 18 41.05 -4.79 1.74
CA THR A 18 41.13 -3.51 2.48
C THR A 18 39.92 -2.63 2.21
N ASN A 19 39.48 -2.50 0.94
CA ASN A 19 38.28 -1.74 0.59
C ASN A 19 37.01 -2.35 1.20
N LEU A 20 36.90 -3.69 1.24
CA LEU A 20 35.79 -4.38 1.91
C LEU A 20 35.80 -4.14 3.42
N LEU A 21 36.97 -4.18 4.06
CA LEU A 21 37.13 -3.91 5.49
C LEU A 21 36.80 -2.46 5.85
N GLU A 22 37.31 -1.48 5.11
CA GLU A 22 37.00 -0.05 5.32
C GLU A 22 35.51 0.25 5.10
N HIS A 23 34.91 -0.34 4.07
CA HIS A 23 33.47 -0.21 3.81
C HIS A 23 32.63 -0.86 4.91
N THR A 24 33.09 -1.97 5.49
CA THR A 24 32.43 -2.65 6.62
C THR A 24 32.53 -1.82 7.90
N ILE A 25 33.72 -1.26 8.20
CA ILE A 25 33.95 -0.38 9.36
C ILE A 25 33.10 0.89 9.27
N SER A 26 33.02 1.50 8.07
CA SER A 26 32.20 2.68 7.81
C SER A 26 30.70 2.41 8.01
N LEU A 27 30.19 1.28 7.48
CA LEU A 27 28.80 0.87 7.69
C LEU A 27 28.50 0.61 9.18
N HIS A 28 29.43 0.00 9.90
CA HIS A 28 29.26 -0.28 11.33
C HIS A 28 29.25 1.01 12.17
N GLN A 29 30.10 1.99 11.85
CA GLN A 29 30.09 3.31 12.51
C GLN A 29 28.81 4.10 12.22
N VAL A 30 28.29 4.03 10.98
CA VAL A 30 27.02 4.66 10.62
C VAL A 30 25.85 3.99 11.38
N GLY A 31 25.81 2.66 11.44
CA GLY A 31 24.82 1.90 12.21
C GLY A 31 24.83 2.26 13.70
N PHE A 32 26.01 2.36 14.31
CA PHE A 32 26.16 2.78 15.71
C PHE A 32 25.57 4.18 15.96
N GLY A 33 25.87 5.15 15.08
CA GLY A 33 25.34 6.50 15.18
C GLY A 33 23.82 6.58 14.98
N LEU A 34 23.25 5.71 14.15
CA LEU A 34 21.80 5.62 13.95
C LEU A 34 21.10 5.00 15.18
N MET A 35 21.66 3.96 15.78
CA MET A 35 21.09 3.33 16.96
C MET A 35 21.07 4.25 18.19
N ASP A 36 22.08 5.12 18.34
CA ASP A 36 22.08 6.14 19.39
C ASP A 36 21.02 7.24 19.16
N ARG A 37 20.76 7.60 17.90
CA ARG A 37 19.66 8.51 17.55
C ARG A 37 18.31 7.86 17.84
N HIS A 38 18.16 6.60 17.47
CA HIS A 38 17.00 5.79 17.74
C HIS A 38 16.68 5.78 19.24
N LYS A 39 17.64 5.41 20.10
CA LYS A 39 17.48 5.40 21.56
C LYS A 39 17.03 6.76 22.13
N LYS A 40 17.59 7.86 21.65
CA LYS A 40 17.19 9.22 22.07
C LYS A 40 15.76 9.56 21.66
N ALA A 41 15.36 9.19 20.44
CA ALA A 41 14.00 9.38 19.95
C ALA A 41 13.00 8.54 20.78
N VAL A 42 13.31 7.27 21.04
CA VAL A 42 12.48 6.38 21.87
C VAL A 42 12.35 6.90 23.30
N ALA A 43 13.42 7.41 23.91
CA ALA A 43 13.35 8.01 25.24
C ALA A 43 12.42 9.23 25.30
N THR A 44 12.40 10.03 24.24
CA THR A 44 11.48 11.17 24.10
C THR A 44 10.03 10.68 23.97
N ILE A 45 9.80 9.72 23.07
CA ILE A 45 8.47 9.09 22.87
C ILE A 45 7.95 8.48 24.17
N ALA A 46 8.78 7.73 24.89
CA ALA A 46 8.42 7.11 26.16
C ALA A 46 8.04 8.14 27.23
N THR A 47 8.74 9.28 27.27
CA THR A 47 8.41 10.40 28.18
C THR A 47 7.05 11.00 27.84
N ASP A 48 6.78 11.26 26.57
CA ASP A 48 5.51 11.83 26.11
C ASP A 48 4.34 10.86 26.33
N VAL A 49 4.53 9.57 26.02
CA VAL A 49 3.54 8.51 26.29
C VAL A 49 3.22 8.42 27.79
N ARG A 50 4.25 8.42 28.65
CA ARG A 50 4.07 8.41 30.11
C ARG A 50 3.27 9.61 30.60
N ARG A 51 3.47 10.79 29.99
CA ARG A 51 2.69 11.99 30.33
C ARG A 51 1.20 11.79 30.03
N PHE A 52 0.84 11.25 28.86
CA PHE A 52 -0.55 10.94 28.54
C PHE A 52 -1.16 9.94 29.53
N TYR A 53 -0.40 8.92 29.91
CA TYR A 53 -0.81 7.93 30.90
C TYR A 53 -1.10 8.53 32.27
N GLN A 54 -0.20 9.37 32.79
CA GLN A 54 -0.38 10.05 34.07
C GLN A 54 -1.61 10.97 34.08
N LEU A 55 -1.91 11.58 32.92
CA LEU A 55 -3.10 12.41 32.73
C LEU A 55 -4.38 11.61 32.46
N GLN A 56 -4.29 10.28 32.33
CA GLN A 56 -5.38 9.41 31.91
C GLN A 56 -6.03 9.86 30.59
N GLN A 57 -5.20 10.33 29.65
CA GLN A 57 -5.63 10.85 28.35
C GLN A 57 -5.23 9.89 27.22
N PRO A 58 -6.15 9.61 26.28
CA PRO A 58 -5.80 8.84 25.09
C PRO A 58 -4.95 9.68 24.14
N PHE A 59 -4.06 9.01 23.39
CA PHE A 59 -3.35 9.60 22.26
C PHE A 59 -3.55 8.79 20.98
N ARG A 60 -3.21 9.40 19.85
CA ARG A 60 -3.06 8.72 18.55
C ARG A 60 -1.60 8.76 18.11
N ILE A 61 -1.17 7.76 17.35
CA ILE A 61 0.16 7.72 16.76
C ILE A 61 0.11 8.48 15.43
N TYR A 62 1.03 9.41 15.24
CA TYR A 62 1.22 10.12 13.99
C TYR A 62 2.52 9.64 13.32
N HIS A 63 2.40 9.15 12.09
CA HIS A 63 3.47 8.47 11.36
C HIS A 63 3.79 9.12 10.00
N GLY A 64 3.28 10.33 9.73
CA GLY A 64 3.61 11.11 8.53
C GLY A 64 2.88 10.73 7.24
N SER A 65 2.58 9.44 6.98
CA SER A 65 1.87 9.02 5.74
C SER A 65 1.01 7.79 5.94
N THR A 66 -0.17 7.70 5.31
CA THR A 66 -1.09 6.56 5.44
C THR A 66 -1.70 6.10 4.10
N ASN A 67 -1.87 4.79 3.95
CA ASN A 67 -2.66 4.15 2.88
C ASN A 67 -3.97 3.54 3.42
N SER A 68 -4.36 3.85 4.66
CA SER A 68 -5.68 3.48 5.18
C SER A 68 -6.75 4.36 4.55
N THR A 69 -7.91 3.81 4.18
CA THR A 69 -9.01 4.63 3.65
C THR A 69 -9.80 5.38 4.73
N ARG A 70 -9.54 5.09 6.00
CA ARG A 70 -10.28 5.64 7.16
C ARG A 70 -9.99 7.14 7.35
N PRO A 71 -10.99 7.94 7.75
CA PRO A 71 -10.75 9.33 8.13
C PRO A 71 -9.96 9.38 9.44
N SER A 72 -8.99 10.28 9.51
CA SER A 72 -8.32 10.63 10.77
C SER A 72 -8.51 12.12 11.07
N SER A 73 -8.88 12.45 12.31
CA SER A 73 -8.87 13.83 12.81
C SER A 73 -7.55 14.11 13.50
N ILE A 74 -6.83 15.14 13.06
CA ILE A 74 -5.53 15.50 13.60
C ILE A 74 -5.72 16.50 14.74
N GLN A 75 -5.48 16.03 15.97
CA GLN A 75 -5.45 16.83 17.19
C GLN A 75 -4.01 16.76 17.70
N ARG A 76 -3.20 17.77 17.37
CA ARG A 76 -1.74 17.76 17.61
C ARG A 76 -1.39 17.57 19.09
N ASP A 77 -2.23 18.09 19.96
CA ASP A 77 -2.15 17.97 21.42
C ASP A 77 -2.46 16.56 21.96
N LYS A 78 -2.97 15.66 21.11
CA LYS A 78 -3.31 14.26 21.44
C LYS A 78 -2.58 13.28 20.54
N MET A 79 -1.37 13.63 20.11
CA MET A 79 -0.59 12.81 19.19
C MET A 79 0.82 12.56 19.70
N ILE A 80 1.30 11.34 19.44
CA ILE A 80 2.70 10.95 19.55
C ILE A 80 3.26 10.88 18.13
N ASP A 81 4.21 11.75 17.83
CA ASP A 81 4.88 11.80 16.54
C ASP A 81 6.03 10.78 16.52
N VAL A 82 5.90 9.78 15.66
CA VAL A 82 6.93 8.78 15.38
C VAL A 82 7.57 8.97 14.01
N SER A 83 7.17 9.96 13.22
CA SER A 83 7.57 10.12 11.81
C SER A 83 9.09 10.21 11.60
N GLY A 84 9.85 10.61 12.63
CA GLY A 84 11.32 10.61 12.60
C GLY A 84 11.98 9.22 12.73
N LEU A 85 11.23 8.19 13.14
CA LEU A 85 11.69 6.80 13.21
C LEU A 85 11.57 6.14 11.81
N SER A 86 12.40 6.57 10.87
CA SER A 86 12.32 6.22 9.45
C SER A 86 13.63 5.70 8.85
N HIS A 87 14.47 5.00 9.62
CA HIS A 87 15.77 4.48 9.17
C HIS A 87 15.82 2.95 9.17
N VAL A 88 16.51 2.39 8.17
CA VAL A 88 17.07 1.04 8.23
C VAL A 88 18.36 1.14 9.01
N LEU A 89 18.43 0.48 10.17
CA LEU A 89 19.54 0.61 11.10
C LEU A 89 20.67 -0.36 10.75
N GLU A 90 20.32 -1.60 10.41
CA GLU A 90 21.28 -2.66 10.13
C GLU A 90 20.70 -3.71 9.20
N VAL A 91 21.52 -4.27 8.30
CA VAL A 91 21.21 -5.46 7.50
C VAL A 91 22.29 -6.49 7.77
N ASP A 92 21.91 -7.61 8.41
CA ASP A 92 22.81 -8.72 8.70
C ASP A 92 22.65 -9.79 7.61
N THR A 93 23.71 -10.00 6.84
CA THR A 93 23.74 -10.98 5.75
C THR A 93 23.90 -12.43 6.20
N GLU A 94 24.47 -12.64 7.39
CA GLU A 94 24.70 -13.97 7.96
C GLU A 94 23.40 -14.51 8.54
N SER A 95 22.76 -13.77 9.45
CA SER A 95 21.46 -14.15 10.01
C SER A 95 20.30 -13.91 9.04
N LYS A 96 20.53 -13.16 7.95
CA LYS A 96 19.51 -12.70 6.98
C LYS A 96 18.39 -11.97 7.69
N THR A 97 18.75 -10.93 8.41
CA THR A 97 17.81 -10.06 9.12
C THR A 97 18.04 -8.60 8.78
N VAL A 98 17.01 -7.79 9.03
CA VAL A 98 17.11 -6.33 8.97
C VAL A 98 16.52 -5.75 10.24
N LEU A 99 17.27 -4.83 10.85
CA LEU A 99 16.82 -4.01 11.97
C LEU A 99 16.33 -2.67 11.44
N VAL A 100 15.06 -2.34 11.69
CA VAL A 100 14.40 -1.23 11.01
C VAL A 100 13.39 -0.50 11.89
N GLU A 101 13.33 0.81 11.73
CA GLU A 101 12.35 1.67 12.36
C GLU A 101 10.97 1.60 11.65
N PRO A 102 9.85 1.83 12.37
CA PRO A 102 8.50 1.57 11.88
C PRO A 102 8.08 2.44 10.68
N ASN A 103 8.67 3.61 10.46
CA ASN A 103 8.28 4.51 9.37
C ASN A 103 9.13 4.37 8.11
N VAL A 104 9.98 3.35 8.02
CA VAL A 104 10.61 3.00 6.75
C VAL A 104 9.54 2.48 5.77
N PRO A 105 9.37 3.12 4.59
CA PRO A 105 8.47 2.64 3.55
C PRO A 105 9.05 1.41 2.81
N MET A 106 8.19 0.58 2.22
CA MET A 106 8.59 -0.65 1.53
C MET A 106 9.60 -0.42 0.41
N ASP A 107 9.50 0.67 -0.36
CA ASP A 107 10.48 1.00 -1.40
C ASP A 107 11.89 1.18 -0.84
N GLN A 108 12.03 1.94 0.25
CA GLN A 108 13.31 2.16 0.92
C GLN A 108 13.83 0.89 1.61
N LEU A 109 12.95 0.09 2.21
CA LEU A 109 13.34 -1.19 2.80
C LEU A 109 13.92 -2.13 1.74
N VAL A 110 13.20 -2.30 0.62
CA VAL A 110 13.64 -3.14 -0.50
C VAL A 110 14.93 -2.61 -1.11
N GLU A 111 15.06 -1.30 -1.32
CA GLU A 111 16.29 -0.67 -1.80
C GLU A 111 17.48 -0.94 -0.86
N ALA A 112 17.28 -0.82 0.45
CA ALA A 112 18.33 -1.04 1.44
C ALA A 112 18.79 -2.50 1.47
N THR A 113 17.86 -3.47 1.50
CA THR A 113 18.20 -4.89 1.59
C THR A 113 18.75 -5.46 0.28
N LEU A 114 18.29 -4.95 -0.87
CA LEU A 114 18.74 -5.41 -2.19
C LEU A 114 20.24 -5.19 -2.42
N LYS A 115 20.82 -4.17 -1.80
CA LYS A 115 22.29 -3.92 -1.81
C LYS A 115 23.09 -5.12 -1.30
N TYR A 116 22.45 -5.95 -0.47
CA TYR A 116 23.03 -7.16 0.11
C TYR A 116 22.54 -8.44 -0.56
N GLY A 117 21.81 -8.34 -1.69
CA GLY A 117 21.22 -9.49 -2.38
C GLY A 117 20.08 -10.15 -1.60
N LEU A 118 19.39 -9.37 -0.75
CA LEU A 118 18.31 -9.82 0.12
C LEU A 118 17.04 -8.98 -0.08
N ILE A 119 15.87 -9.56 0.22
CA ILE A 119 14.58 -8.86 0.27
C ILE A 119 13.73 -9.35 1.46
N PRO A 120 12.76 -8.54 1.93
CA PRO A 120 11.73 -9.04 2.82
C PRO A 120 10.94 -10.19 2.18
N PRO A 121 10.55 -11.24 2.94
CA PRO A 121 9.75 -12.36 2.42
C PRO A 121 8.36 -11.93 1.95
N VAL A 122 7.79 -10.92 2.60
CA VAL A 122 6.50 -10.30 2.26
C VAL A 122 6.76 -8.81 2.06
N VAL A 123 6.45 -8.30 0.87
CA VAL A 123 6.61 -6.88 0.51
C VAL A 123 5.24 -6.39 0.09
N MET A 124 4.74 -5.37 0.78
CA MET A 124 3.46 -4.77 0.41
C MET A 124 3.58 -4.03 -0.91
N GLU A 125 2.63 -4.27 -1.81
CA GLU A 125 2.75 -3.92 -3.22
C GLU A 125 2.67 -2.41 -3.49
N PHE A 126 2.30 -1.64 -2.46
CA PHE A 126 2.31 -0.18 -2.47
C PHE A 126 3.57 0.35 -1.78
N PRO A 127 4.49 1.00 -2.53
CA PRO A 127 5.78 1.50 -2.05
C PRO A 127 5.73 2.31 -0.75
N GLY A 128 4.66 3.08 -0.56
CA GLY A 128 4.50 3.99 0.59
C GLY A 128 4.01 3.35 1.88
N ILE A 129 3.64 2.06 1.88
CA ILE A 129 3.27 1.38 3.13
C ILE A 129 4.53 1.21 3.99
N THR A 130 4.45 1.58 5.26
CA THR A 130 5.59 1.48 6.17
C THR A 130 5.66 0.13 6.86
N VAL A 131 6.85 -0.25 7.35
CA VAL A 131 7.06 -1.50 8.11
C VAL A 131 6.12 -1.60 9.31
N GLY A 132 6.05 -0.54 10.12
CA GLY A 132 5.15 -0.48 11.27
C GLY A 132 3.68 -0.49 10.87
N GLY A 133 3.33 0.13 9.73
CA GLY A 133 2.00 0.05 9.15
C GLY A 133 1.59 -1.37 8.75
N GLY A 134 2.49 -2.12 8.12
CA GLY A 134 2.28 -3.52 7.78
C GLY A 134 2.12 -4.42 9.01
N PHE A 135 2.97 -4.22 10.02
CA PHE A 135 2.89 -4.97 11.28
C PHE A 135 1.60 -4.67 12.06
N ALA A 136 1.25 -3.39 12.22
CA ALA A 136 0.10 -2.96 13.00
C ALA A 136 -1.24 -3.08 12.25
N GLY A 137 -1.21 -3.16 10.91
CA GLY A 137 -2.41 -3.12 10.05
C GLY A 137 -2.75 -4.43 9.32
N THR A 138 -1.92 -5.47 9.50
CA THR A 138 -1.97 -6.76 8.80
C THR A 138 -1.72 -6.60 7.29
N GLY A 139 -0.60 -7.12 6.79
CA GLY A 139 -0.22 -7.07 5.38
C GLY A 139 -0.22 -8.46 4.73
N GLY A 140 -1.13 -8.72 3.79
CA GLY A 140 -1.21 -9.98 3.04
C GLY A 140 -1.00 -9.73 1.56
N GLU A 141 -0.04 -10.46 0.96
CA GLU A 141 0.45 -10.21 -0.40
C GLU A 141 0.67 -11.52 -1.16
N SER A 142 1.09 -11.46 -2.42
CA SER A 142 1.22 -12.66 -3.27
C SER A 142 2.19 -13.72 -2.73
N SER A 143 3.10 -13.40 -1.81
CA SER A 143 3.96 -14.38 -1.12
C SER A 143 3.42 -14.87 0.22
N SER A 144 2.29 -14.33 0.69
CA SER A 144 1.74 -14.62 2.02
C SER A 144 1.16 -16.02 2.18
N PHE A 145 0.83 -16.72 1.09
CA PHE A 145 0.51 -18.15 1.15
C PHE A 145 1.69 -18.98 1.70
N LYS A 146 2.92 -18.54 1.39
CA LYS A 146 4.17 -19.21 1.77
C LYS A 146 4.71 -18.74 3.11
N TYR A 147 4.71 -17.42 3.34
CA TYR A 147 5.35 -16.80 4.51
C TYR A 147 4.38 -16.35 5.62
N GLY A 148 3.07 -16.46 5.39
CA GLY A 148 2.05 -15.83 6.21
C GLY A 148 1.90 -14.33 5.93
N PHE A 149 1.11 -13.66 6.74
CA PHE A 149 1.03 -12.20 6.71
C PHE A 149 2.37 -11.56 7.13
N PHE A 150 2.53 -10.26 6.88
CA PHE A 150 3.74 -9.50 7.13
C PHE A 150 4.28 -9.68 8.56
N GLU A 151 3.44 -9.68 9.59
CA GLU A 151 3.86 -9.88 10.98
C GLU A 151 4.50 -11.25 11.23
N SER A 152 4.18 -12.26 10.41
CA SER A 152 4.78 -13.60 10.51
C SER A 152 6.26 -13.61 10.09
N THR A 153 6.72 -12.54 9.42
CA THR A 153 8.12 -12.34 9.01
C THR A 153 8.95 -11.57 10.04
N VAL A 154 8.32 -11.02 11.08
CA VAL A 154 8.97 -10.29 12.17
C VAL A 154 9.45 -11.28 13.23
N ASN A 155 10.69 -11.11 13.69
CA ASN A 155 11.29 -11.93 14.75
C ASN A 155 10.94 -11.38 16.13
N TRP A 156 11.09 -10.07 16.31
CA TRP A 156 10.78 -9.35 17.54
C TRP A 156 10.49 -7.87 17.27
N ILE A 157 9.86 -7.21 18.24
CA ILE A 157 9.59 -5.77 18.25
C ILE A 157 10.11 -5.12 19.53
N GLU A 158 10.50 -3.84 19.44
CA GLU A 158 10.54 -2.92 20.57
C GLU A 158 9.24 -2.10 20.58
N ILE A 159 8.62 -1.98 21.76
CA ILE A 159 7.37 -1.25 21.93
C ILE A 159 7.40 -0.42 23.21
N VAL A 160 6.97 0.84 23.08
CA VAL A 160 6.67 1.72 24.20
C VAL A 160 5.23 1.45 24.64
N LEU A 161 5.07 0.82 25.81
CA LEU A 161 3.77 0.56 26.43
C LEU A 161 3.07 1.86 26.82
N ALA A 162 1.77 1.79 27.08
CA ALA A 162 0.97 2.96 27.39
C ALA A 162 1.45 3.75 28.62
N ASP A 163 2.11 3.11 29.59
CA ASP A 163 2.72 3.75 30.76
C ASP A 163 4.13 4.35 30.51
N GLY A 164 4.63 4.23 29.27
CA GLY A 164 5.93 4.69 28.85
C GLY A 164 7.09 3.77 29.26
N GLN A 165 6.82 2.50 29.59
CA GLN A 165 7.86 1.47 29.65
C GLN A 165 8.26 1.04 28.23
N VAL A 166 9.56 0.87 27.99
CA VAL A 166 10.09 0.33 26.73
C VAL A 166 10.38 -1.15 26.95
N VAL A 167 9.76 -2.03 26.16
CA VAL A 167 9.91 -3.48 26.28
C VAL A 167 10.20 -4.11 24.94
N HIS A 168 10.86 -5.27 24.96
CA HIS A 168 11.00 -6.16 23.81
C HIS A 168 9.95 -7.26 23.87
N ALA A 169 9.40 -7.63 22.72
CA ALA A 169 8.47 -8.73 22.59
C ALA A 169 8.80 -9.57 21.35
N SER A 170 8.78 -10.89 21.51
CA SER A 170 9.07 -11.89 20.50
C SER A 170 8.23 -13.14 20.75
N LYS A 171 8.39 -14.18 19.92
CA LYS A 171 7.75 -15.48 20.18
C LYS A 171 8.24 -16.17 21.46
N ALA A 172 9.42 -15.79 21.96
CA ALA A 172 10.03 -16.37 23.17
C ALA A 172 9.89 -15.47 24.40
N GLU A 173 9.73 -14.16 24.22
CA GLU A 173 9.67 -13.15 25.27
C GLU A 173 8.39 -12.33 25.11
N LEU A 174 7.52 -12.30 26.12
CA LEU A 174 6.21 -11.64 26.06
C LEU A 174 5.41 -12.02 24.77
N PRO A 175 5.22 -13.32 24.47
CA PRO A 175 4.60 -13.76 23.21
C PRO A 175 3.18 -13.24 23.03
N ASP A 176 2.42 -13.10 24.11
CA ASP A 176 1.07 -12.55 24.07
C ASP A 176 1.04 -11.06 23.73
N LEU A 177 2.07 -10.28 24.11
CA LEU A 177 2.26 -8.90 23.62
C LEU A 177 2.71 -8.88 22.17
N PHE A 178 3.66 -9.73 21.77
CA PHE A 178 4.18 -9.77 20.41
C PHE A 178 3.06 -10.09 19.40
N HIS A 179 2.33 -11.17 19.65
CA HIS A 179 1.17 -11.53 18.86
C HIS A 179 0.06 -10.50 19.03
N GLY A 180 -0.15 -9.99 20.24
CA GLY A 180 -1.12 -8.95 20.58
C GLY A 180 -0.93 -7.63 19.84
N ALA A 181 0.31 -7.18 19.65
CA ALA A 181 0.60 -5.87 19.06
C ALA A 181 0.34 -5.83 17.56
N ALA A 182 0.55 -6.95 16.86
CA ALA A 182 0.28 -7.07 15.43
C ALA A 182 -1.21 -6.87 15.13
N GLY A 183 -1.56 -6.22 14.02
CA GLY A 183 -2.95 -6.02 13.61
C GLY A 183 -3.83 -5.13 14.51
N THR A 184 -3.33 -4.64 15.66
CA THR A 184 -4.11 -3.82 16.60
C THR A 184 -3.98 -2.32 16.41
N PHE A 185 -3.33 -1.88 15.33
CA PHE A 185 -3.16 -0.46 14.99
C PHE A 185 -2.51 0.35 16.12
N GLY A 186 -1.62 -0.24 16.92
CA GLY A 186 -0.94 0.42 18.05
C GLY A 186 -1.90 0.76 19.20
N THR A 187 -2.79 -0.17 19.57
CA THR A 187 -3.69 -0.01 20.73
C THR A 187 -3.13 -0.65 22.00
N LEU A 188 -1.99 -1.33 21.93
CA LEU A 188 -1.23 -1.83 23.07
C LEU A 188 0.03 -1.00 23.38
N GLY A 189 0.39 -0.06 22.49
CA GLY A 189 1.59 0.77 22.63
C GLY A 189 2.06 1.32 21.30
N VAL A 190 3.24 1.93 21.31
CA VAL A 190 3.92 2.51 20.14
C VAL A 190 5.09 1.61 19.76
N THR A 191 4.97 0.83 18.70
CA THR A 191 6.10 0.05 18.16
C THR A 191 7.16 1.00 17.62
N THR A 192 8.40 0.84 18.09
CA THR A 192 9.52 1.73 17.80
C THR A 192 10.62 1.07 16.99
N LEU A 193 10.77 -0.25 17.07
CA LEU A 193 11.80 -1.00 16.34
C LEU A 193 11.30 -2.40 15.99
N LEU A 194 11.73 -2.92 14.84
CA LEU A 194 11.42 -4.28 14.40
C LEU A 194 12.66 -4.95 13.81
N GLU A 195 12.82 -6.24 14.09
CA GLU A 195 13.73 -7.10 13.33
C GLU A 195 12.92 -8.01 12.41
N LEU A 196 13.21 -7.97 11.11
CA LEU A 196 12.56 -8.80 10.11
C LEU A 196 13.53 -9.83 9.54
N ARG A 197 13.02 -11.03 9.28
CA ARG A 197 13.71 -12.00 8.45
C ARG A 197 13.77 -11.50 7.01
N LEU A 198 14.85 -11.87 6.32
CA LEU A 198 15.07 -11.65 4.89
C LEU A 198 15.21 -12.99 4.15
N VAL A 199 15.01 -12.94 2.84
CA VAL A 199 15.26 -14.05 1.91
C VAL A 199 16.19 -13.60 0.78
N LYS A 200 16.79 -14.57 0.11
CA LYS A 200 17.69 -14.30 -1.02
C LYS A 200 16.90 -13.66 -2.17
N ALA A 201 17.40 -12.54 -2.67
CA ALA A 201 16.89 -11.89 -3.86
C ALA A 201 17.38 -12.59 -5.13
N THR A 202 16.62 -12.46 -6.20
CA THR A 202 17.01 -12.81 -7.56
C THR A 202 16.84 -11.61 -8.49
N THR A 203 17.37 -11.68 -9.71
CA THR A 203 17.25 -10.55 -10.65
C THR A 203 15.82 -10.37 -11.17
N HIS A 204 15.06 -11.46 -11.31
CA HIS A 204 13.73 -11.47 -11.89
C HIS A 204 12.77 -12.40 -11.13
N VAL A 205 11.49 -12.24 -11.43
CA VAL A 205 10.43 -13.21 -11.15
C VAL A 205 9.96 -13.77 -12.49
N GLU A 206 10.04 -15.08 -12.68
CA GLU A 206 9.40 -15.76 -13.81
C GLU A 206 7.92 -15.91 -13.49
N LEU A 207 7.06 -15.26 -14.29
CA LEU A 207 5.61 -15.31 -14.15
C LEU A 207 5.00 -16.29 -15.13
N THR A 208 4.02 -17.04 -14.64
CA THR A 208 3.12 -17.87 -15.44
C THR A 208 1.69 -17.37 -15.23
N TYR A 209 1.07 -16.91 -16.31
CA TYR A 209 -0.31 -16.46 -16.38
C TYR A 209 -1.18 -17.63 -16.84
N ASN A 210 -2.11 -18.06 -15.99
CA ASN A 210 -3.01 -19.18 -16.25
C ASN A 210 -4.42 -18.62 -16.42
N SER A 211 -4.91 -18.56 -17.65
CA SER A 211 -6.28 -18.11 -17.95
C SER A 211 -7.30 -19.01 -17.24
N VAL A 212 -8.39 -18.43 -16.74
CA VAL A 212 -9.49 -19.14 -16.08
C VAL A 212 -10.83 -18.60 -16.56
N ALA A 213 -11.80 -19.49 -16.73
CA ALA A 213 -13.11 -19.18 -17.28
C ALA A 213 -14.25 -19.32 -16.27
N THR A 214 -13.98 -19.76 -15.03
CA THR A 214 -15.02 -19.87 -13.98
C THR A 214 -14.44 -19.65 -12.59
N PHE A 215 -15.28 -19.28 -11.61
CA PHE A 215 -14.84 -19.17 -10.20
C PHE A 215 -14.28 -20.49 -9.64
N PRO A 216 -14.91 -21.67 -9.84
CA PRO A 216 -14.34 -22.93 -9.38
C PRO A 216 -12.97 -23.22 -9.98
N GLU A 217 -12.76 -22.95 -11.27
CA GLU A 217 -11.46 -23.13 -11.92
C GLU A 217 -10.39 -22.20 -11.32
N ALA A 218 -10.72 -20.92 -11.11
CA ALA A 218 -9.84 -19.96 -10.47
C ALA A 218 -9.41 -20.43 -9.07
N ILE A 219 -10.39 -20.83 -8.25
CA ILE A 219 -10.16 -21.35 -6.90
C ILE A 219 -9.29 -22.61 -6.94
N GLN A 220 -9.57 -23.54 -7.85
CA GLN A 220 -8.79 -24.77 -7.98
C GLN A 220 -7.33 -24.49 -8.37
N LYS A 221 -7.09 -23.63 -9.37
CA LYS A 221 -5.73 -23.28 -9.80
C LYS A 221 -4.95 -22.56 -8.70
N LEU A 222 -5.59 -21.66 -7.94
CA LEU A 222 -4.98 -21.01 -6.78
C LEU A 222 -4.57 -22.03 -5.72
N ARG A 223 -5.43 -23.00 -5.39
CA ARG A 223 -5.09 -24.07 -4.43
C ARG A 223 -3.94 -24.95 -4.89
N LEU A 224 -3.89 -25.29 -6.19
CA LEU A 224 -2.78 -26.06 -6.76
C LEU A 224 -1.47 -25.27 -6.72
N ALA A 225 -1.52 -23.97 -7.04
CA ALA A 225 -0.35 -23.09 -6.99
C ALA A 225 0.16 -22.88 -5.56
N GLU A 226 -0.74 -22.72 -4.59
CA GLU A 226 -0.41 -22.61 -3.15
C GLU A 226 0.24 -23.90 -2.61
N ALA A 227 -0.18 -25.07 -3.11
CA ALA A 227 0.36 -26.36 -2.67
C ALA A 227 1.74 -26.69 -3.26
N ASP A 228 2.17 -26.01 -4.32
CA ASP A 228 3.49 -26.21 -4.95
C ASP A 228 4.56 -25.36 -4.25
N PRO A 229 5.50 -25.99 -3.50
CA PRO A 229 6.51 -25.27 -2.72
C PRO A 229 7.56 -24.54 -3.58
N SER A 230 7.63 -24.84 -4.88
CA SER A 230 8.51 -24.15 -5.82
C SER A 230 8.02 -22.75 -6.19
N ASN A 231 6.75 -22.43 -5.90
CA ASN A 231 6.20 -21.10 -6.11
C ASN A 231 6.64 -20.16 -5.00
N ASP A 232 6.96 -18.93 -5.35
CA ASP A 232 7.31 -17.86 -4.42
C ASP A 232 6.19 -16.83 -4.30
N PHE A 233 5.40 -16.68 -5.36
CA PHE A 233 4.28 -15.75 -5.42
C PHE A 233 3.07 -16.39 -6.11
N VAL A 234 1.87 -16.14 -5.60
CA VAL A 234 0.59 -16.57 -6.17
C VAL A 234 -0.44 -15.46 -5.93
N ASP A 235 -1.05 -14.98 -7.01
CA ASP A 235 -2.25 -14.13 -6.96
C ASP A 235 -3.12 -14.36 -8.20
N GLY A 236 -4.18 -13.59 -8.35
CA GLY A 236 -5.06 -13.67 -9.49
C GLY A 236 -5.96 -12.45 -9.63
N VAL A 237 -6.48 -12.27 -10.84
CA VAL A 237 -7.42 -11.19 -11.15
C VAL A 237 -8.58 -11.75 -11.96
N LEU A 238 -9.80 -11.54 -11.48
CA LEU A 238 -11.02 -11.82 -12.25
C LEU A 238 -11.42 -10.54 -12.97
N PHE A 239 -11.62 -10.61 -14.28
CA PHE A 239 -12.04 -9.49 -15.14
C PHE A 239 -13.53 -9.56 -15.52
N ALA A 240 -14.14 -10.73 -15.40
CA ALA A 240 -15.57 -10.99 -15.50
C ALA A 240 -15.90 -12.28 -14.73
N LYS A 241 -17.18 -12.66 -14.70
CA LYS A 241 -17.62 -13.95 -14.10
C LYS A 241 -16.97 -15.15 -14.79
N ASP A 242 -16.73 -15.03 -16.09
CA ASP A 242 -16.25 -16.07 -16.98
C ASP A 242 -14.85 -15.78 -17.57
N ARG A 243 -14.12 -14.81 -17.00
CA ARG A 243 -12.82 -14.37 -17.52
C ARG A 243 -11.92 -13.90 -16.40
N GLY A 244 -10.78 -14.55 -16.22
CA GLY A 244 -9.77 -14.18 -15.24
C GLY A 244 -8.42 -14.82 -15.51
N VAL A 245 -7.48 -14.56 -14.60
CA VAL A 245 -6.12 -15.12 -14.63
C VAL A 245 -5.64 -15.45 -13.24
N VAL A 246 -4.95 -16.59 -13.10
CA VAL A 246 -4.14 -16.94 -11.93
C VAL A 246 -2.68 -16.77 -12.30
N VAL A 247 -1.97 -15.91 -11.57
CA VAL A 247 -0.57 -15.57 -11.82
C VAL A 247 0.30 -16.26 -10.77
N VAL A 248 1.29 -17.00 -11.24
CA VAL A 248 2.24 -17.73 -10.39
C VAL A 248 3.64 -17.22 -10.68
N GLY A 249 4.38 -16.85 -9.65
CA GLY A 249 5.73 -16.30 -9.73
C GLY A 249 6.78 -17.17 -9.05
N ARG A 250 7.94 -17.29 -9.70
CA ARG A 250 9.14 -17.95 -9.14
C ARG A 250 10.34 -17.03 -9.22
N LEU A 251 11.08 -16.89 -8.12
CA LEU A 251 12.32 -16.13 -8.06
C LEU A 251 13.39 -16.81 -8.93
N LYS A 252 13.91 -16.10 -9.93
CA LYS A 252 14.88 -16.65 -10.87
C LYS A 252 15.92 -15.62 -11.29
N ASN A 253 17.18 -16.06 -11.34
CA ASN A 253 18.23 -15.26 -11.97
C ASN A 253 18.18 -15.49 -13.47
N ILE A 254 17.80 -14.45 -14.21
CA ILE A 254 17.75 -14.47 -15.67
C ILE A 254 18.83 -13.52 -16.18
N SER A 255 19.66 -14.03 -17.09
CA SER A 255 20.73 -13.27 -17.72
C SER A 255 20.15 -12.25 -18.69
N GLN A 256 20.77 -11.08 -18.82
CA GLN A 256 20.35 -10.06 -19.79
C GLN A 256 20.45 -10.55 -21.25
N ASN A 257 21.28 -11.56 -21.51
CA ASN A 257 21.47 -12.15 -22.84
C ASN A 257 20.54 -13.34 -23.10
N ASP A 258 19.75 -13.75 -22.11
CA ASP A 258 18.78 -14.84 -22.27
C ASP A 258 17.56 -14.33 -23.05
N THR A 259 17.43 -14.78 -24.30
CA THR A 259 16.32 -14.42 -25.19
C THR A 259 15.20 -15.47 -25.19
N SER A 260 15.34 -16.55 -24.40
CA SER A 260 14.35 -17.63 -24.33
C SER A 260 13.05 -17.21 -23.64
N ILE A 261 13.09 -16.15 -22.83
CA ILE A 261 11.94 -15.62 -22.11
C ILE A 261 11.80 -14.12 -22.31
N ARG A 262 10.58 -13.67 -22.62
CA ARG A 262 10.27 -12.26 -22.79
C ARG A 262 10.43 -11.53 -21.45
N ILE A 263 11.15 -10.41 -21.44
CA ILE A 263 11.22 -9.51 -20.28
C ILE A 263 10.12 -8.45 -20.38
N GLN A 264 9.29 -8.35 -19.34
CA GLN A 264 8.24 -7.33 -19.19
C GLN A 264 8.54 -6.44 -17.99
N ARG A 265 8.25 -5.14 -18.13
CA ARG A 265 8.42 -4.12 -17.08
C ARG A 265 7.10 -3.41 -16.83
N PHE A 266 6.96 -2.82 -15.65
CA PHE A 266 5.73 -2.16 -15.23
C PHE A 266 5.96 -0.76 -14.65
N SER A 267 7.19 -0.43 -14.25
CA SER A 267 7.45 0.77 -13.46
C SER A 267 7.57 2.05 -14.28
N ARG A 268 7.87 1.99 -15.59
CA ARG A 268 8.06 3.22 -16.41
C ARG A 268 6.71 3.76 -16.86
N ALA A 269 6.60 5.08 -17.01
CA ALA A 269 5.38 5.74 -17.49
C ALA A 269 4.79 5.15 -18.79
N ARG A 270 5.65 4.68 -19.70
CA ARG A 270 5.26 4.09 -20.99
C ARG A 270 4.82 2.62 -20.92
N ASP A 271 5.11 1.95 -19.80
CA ASP A 271 4.81 0.55 -19.58
C ASP A 271 3.32 0.39 -19.25
N PRO A 272 2.69 -0.75 -19.57
CA PRO A 272 1.31 -1.00 -19.18
C PRO A 272 1.18 -1.06 -17.65
N TRP A 273 -0.02 -0.81 -17.13
CA TRP A 273 -0.33 -1.18 -15.75
C TRP A 273 -0.48 -2.69 -15.68
N PHE A 274 -0.03 -3.31 -14.59
CA PHE A 274 0.08 -4.78 -14.49
C PHE A 274 -1.23 -5.49 -14.80
N TYR A 275 -2.36 -5.09 -14.19
CA TYR A 275 -3.63 -5.79 -14.41
C TYR A 275 -4.12 -5.69 -15.86
N LEU A 276 -3.83 -4.59 -16.58
CA LEU A 276 -4.20 -4.44 -17.99
C LEU A 276 -3.37 -5.36 -18.87
N HIS A 277 -2.09 -5.52 -18.55
CA HIS A 277 -1.22 -6.49 -19.22
C HIS A 277 -1.71 -7.91 -18.93
N ALA A 278 -1.95 -8.24 -17.66
CA ALA A 278 -2.50 -9.52 -17.26
C ALA A 278 -3.84 -9.82 -17.97
N GLU A 279 -4.74 -8.84 -18.09
CA GLU A 279 -6.00 -8.97 -18.84
C GLU A 279 -5.75 -9.29 -20.32
N GLN A 280 -4.77 -8.65 -20.95
CA GLN A 280 -4.39 -8.91 -22.35
C GLN A 280 -3.79 -10.29 -22.56
N THR A 281 -3.18 -10.89 -21.53
CA THR A 281 -2.70 -12.28 -21.58
C THR A 281 -3.84 -13.30 -21.49
N VAL A 282 -5.03 -12.89 -21.03
CA VAL A 282 -6.23 -13.73 -21.03
C VAL A 282 -6.81 -13.78 -22.44
N ASP A 283 -6.16 -14.55 -23.31
CA ASP A 283 -6.66 -14.93 -24.63
C ASP A 283 -7.09 -16.40 -24.63
N SER A 284 -8.16 -16.71 -25.34
CA SER A 284 -8.69 -18.07 -25.51
C SER A 284 -7.74 -18.99 -26.27
N SER A 285 -6.82 -18.42 -27.05
CA SER A 285 -5.90 -19.18 -27.91
C SER A 285 -4.68 -19.76 -27.18
N THR A 286 -4.26 -19.16 -26.06
CA THR A 286 -3.06 -19.55 -25.31
C THR A 286 -3.39 -19.64 -23.81
N PRO A 287 -3.69 -20.83 -23.28
CA PRO A 287 -4.17 -20.98 -21.89
C PRO A 287 -3.10 -20.66 -20.83
N VAL A 288 -1.82 -20.70 -21.22
CA VAL A 288 -0.68 -20.45 -20.33
C VAL A 288 0.33 -19.56 -21.05
N PHE A 289 0.61 -18.40 -20.46
CA PHE A 289 1.62 -17.46 -20.96
C PHE A 289 2.73 -17.27 -19.93
N LYS A 290 3.99 -17.18 -20.35
CA LYS A 290 5.15 -17.01 -19.47
C LYS A 290 5.99 -15.80 -19.86
N GLU A 291 6.48 -15.09 -18.85
CA GLU A 291 7.43 -13.98 -19.04
C GLU A 291 8.30 -13.81 -17.79
N ALA A 292 9.33 -12.98 -17.91
CA ALA A 292 10.20 -12.58 -16.82
C ALA A 292 9.96 -11.12 -16.47
N VAL A 293 9.86 -10.80 -15.19
CA VAL A 293 9.68 -9.43 -14.71
C VAL A 293 10.83 -9.10 -13.77
N PRO A 294 11.54 -7.96 -13.92
CA PRO A 294 12.56 -7.57 -12.96
C PRO A 294 11.99 -7.54 -11.54
N LEU A 295 12.76 -7.99 -10.55
CA LEU A 295 12.25 -8.21 -9.20
C LEU A 295 11.50 -6.99 -8.63
N VAL A 296 12.11 -5.80 -8.69
CA VAL A 296 11.48 -4.56 -8.19
C VAL A 296 10.24 -4.18 -8.98
N ASP A 297 10.22 -4.39 -10.30
CA ASP A 297 9.04 -4.18 -11.14
C ASP A 297 7.87 -5.09 -10.71
N TYR A 298 8.16 -6.33 -10.26
CA TYR A 298 7.15 -7.25 -9.76
C TYR A 298 6.64 -6.89 -8.36
N LEU A 299 7.55 -6.58 -7.44
CA LEU A 299 7.21 -6.25 -6.05
C LEU A 299 6.26 -5.05 -5.96
N PHE A 300 6.40 -4.07 -6.85
CA PHE A 300 5.56 -2.86 -6.87
C PHE A 300 4.62 -2.78 -8.08
N ARG A 301 4.27 -3.93 -8.68
CA ARG A 301 3.51 -3.99 -9.95
C ARG A 301 2.13 -3.33 -9.91
N TYR A 302 1.54 -3.18 -8.73
CA TYR A 302 0.23 -2.55 -8.53
C TYR A 302 0.29 -1.09 -8.05
N ASP A 303 1.47 -0.51 -7.87
CA ASP A 303 1.60 0.91 -7.50
C ASP A 303 0.98 1.83 -8.55
N ARG A 304 1.29 1.59 -9.83
CA ARG A 304 0.74 2.37 -10.93
C ARG A 304 -0.71 2.00 -11.16
N GLY A 305 -1.60 2.94 -10.87
CA GLY A 305 -3.04 2.82 -10.94
C GLY A 305 -3.67 2.35 -9.63
N GLY A 306 -2.91 2.05 -8.57
CA GLY A 306 -3.43 1.46 -7.33
C GLY A 306 -4.29 0.24 -7.62
N PHE A 307 -3.65 -0.81 -8.15
CA PHE A 307 -4.30 -1.85 -8.94
C PHE A 307 -5.02 -1.27 -10.17
N TRP A 308 -6.35 -1.14 -10.11
CA TRP A 308 -7.17 -0.57 -11.18
C TRP A 308 -7.94 0.68 -10.76
N VAL A 309 -7.83 1.14 -9.51
CA VAL A 309 -8.68 2.24 -9.03
C VAL A 309 -8.39 3.57 -9.75
N GLY A 310 -7.18 3.72 -10.30
CA GLY A 310 -6.80 4.84 -11.14
C GLY A 310 -7.69 5.00 -12.37
N TYR A 311 -8.24 3.91 -12.91
CA TYR A 311 -9.23 3.95 -13.99
C TYR A 311 -10.46 4.80 -13.61
N TYR A 312 -10.89 4.74 -12.35
CA TYR A 312 -12.01 5.54 -11.88
C TYR A 312 -11.68 7.02 -11.78
N ALA A 313 -10.41 7.39 -11.55
CA ALA A 313 -10.00 8.78 -11.66
C ALA A 313 -10.14 9.30 -13.11
N PHE A 314 -9.73 8.50 -14.11
CA PHE A 314 -9.95 8.86 -15.52
C PHE A 314 -11.43 9.01 -15.86
N LYS A 315 -12.27 8.06 -15.39
CA LYS A 315 -13.73 8.16 -15.53
C LYS A 315 -14.29 9.41 -14.88
N TYR A 316 -13.87 9.71 -13.65
CA TYR A 316 -14.30 10.90 -12.92
C TYR A 316 -13.96 12.16 -13.72
N PHE A 317 -12.72 12.33 -14.17
CA PHE A 317 -12.32 13.53 -14.93
C PHE A 317 -12.74 13.51 -16.41
N LYS A 318 -13.50 12.49 -16.86
CA LYS A 318 -13.86 12.28 -18.28
C LYS A 318 -12.65 12.28 -19.22
N THR A 319 -11.49 11.87 -18.70
CA THR A 319 -10.24 11.79 -19.45
C THR A 319 -10.22 10.45 -20.22
N PRO A 320 -9.90 10.44 -21.53
CA PRO A 320 -9.75 9.20 -22.28
C PRO A 320 -8.76 8.25 -21.58
N PHE A 321 -9.12 6.98 -21.41
CA PHE A 321 -8.24 5.99 -20.78
C PHE A 321 -7.45 5.21 -21.83
N ASN A 322 -6.32 5.77 -22.27
CA ASN A 322 -5.46 5.16 -23.29
C ASN A 322 -3.98 5.31 -22.91
N ARG A 323 -3.08 4.73 -23.72
CA ARG A 323 -1.63 4.71 -23.41
C ARG A 323 -1.03 6.13 -23.32
N VAL A 324 -1.50 7.07 -24.12
CA VAL A 324 -0.98 8.45 -24.17
C VAL A 324 -1.36 9.21 -22.90
N THR A 325 -2.63 9.15 -22.50
CA THR A 325 -3.11 9.85 -21.30
C THR A 325 -2.58 9.19 -20.02
N ARG A 326 -2.45 7.87 -19.96
CA ARG A 326 -1.78 7.18 -18.86
C ARG A 326 -0.32 7.59 -18.72
N TRP A 327 0.41 7.68 -19.82
CA TRP A 327 1.80 8.16 -19.81
C TRP A 327 1.89 9.62 -19.36
N ALA A 328 1.01 10.49 -19.86
CA ALA A 328 1.03 11.92 -19.53
C ALA A 328 0.65 12.20 -18.06
N LEU A 329 -0.24 11.38 -17.48
CA LEU A 329 -0.73 11.54 -16.11
C LEU A 329 -0.03 10.61 -15.11
N ASP A 330 0.99 9.89 -15.53
CA ASP A 330 1.65 8.82 -14.76
C ASP A 330 2.04 9.26 -13.34
N LYS A 331 2.63 10.45 -13.20
CA LYS A 331 3.02 11.05 -11.92
C LYS A 331 1.88 11.08 -10.90
N TYR A 332 0.63 11.23 -11.34
CA TYR A 332 -0.54 11.28 -10.46
C TYR A 332 -1.15 9.91 -10.18
N MET A 333 -0.70 8.88 -10.90
CA MET A 333 -1.26 7.54 -10.88
C MET A 333 -0.42 6.58 -10.03
N HIS A 334 0.47 7.09 -9.17
CA HIS A 334 1.13 6.30 -8.13
C HIS A 334 0.32 6.34 -6.83
N THR A 335 0.31 5.24 -6.09
CA THR A 335 -0.52 5.07 -4.87
C THR A 335 -0.33 6.21 -3.86
N ARG A 336 0.91 6.63 -3.62
CA ARG A 336 1.25 7.74 -2.69
C ARG A 336 0.52 9.05 -3.04
N VAL A 337 0.34 9.34 -4.34
CA VAL A 337 -0.38 10.54 -4.81
C VAL A 337 -1.89 10.30 -4.82
N MET A 338 -2.32 9.12 -5.27
CA MET A 338 -3.74 8.77 -5.39
C MET A 338 -4.44 8.72 -4.04
N TYR A 339 -3.84 8.12 -3.01
CA TYR A 339 -4.42 8.07 -1.67
C TYR A 339 -4.50 9.45 -1.04
N HIS A 340 -3.50 10.31 -1.25
CA HIS A 340 -3.57 11.70 -0.82
C HIS A 340 -4.75 12.44 -1.47
N ALA A 341 -4.93 12.29 -2.79
CA ALA A 341 -6.07 12.87 -3.49
C ALA A 341 -7.42 12.27 -3.03
N LEU A 342 -7.46 10.96 -2.75
CA LEU A 342 -8.65 10.25 -2.26
C LEU A 342 -9.14 10.83 -0.92
N HIS A 343 -8.23 11.06 0.02
CA HIS A 343 -8.55 11.64 1.32
C HIS A 343 -9.03 13.09 1.23
N GLU A 344 -8.32 13.92 0.48
CA GLU A 344 -8.64 15.36 0.36
C GLU A 344 -9.92 15.62 -0.42
N SER A 345 -10.30 14.72 -1.34
CA SER A 345 -11.52 14.85 -2.14
C SER A 345 -12.77 14.25 -1.48
N GLY A 346 -12.60 13.46 -0.42
CA GLY A 346 -13.71 12.75 0.25
C GLY A 346 -14.26 11.55 -0.52
N HIS A 347 -13.67 11.19 -1.67
CA HIS A 347 -14.14 10.07 -2.50
C HIS A 347 -14.00 8.70 -1.81
N SER A 348 -13.22 8.55 -0.74
CA SER A 348 -13.21 7.30 0.05
C SER A 348 -14.60 6.93 0.60
N GLN A 349 -15.54 7.88 0.62
CA GLN A 349 -16.92 7.69 1.08
C GLN A 349 -17.88 7.23 -0.03
N THR A 350 -17.43 7.13 -1.28
CA THR A 350 -18.25 6.73 -2.43
C THR A 350 -17.71 5.49 -3.15
N TYR A 351 -16.51 5.03 -2.78
CA TYR A 351 -15.89 3.84 -3.33
C TYR A 351 -15.83 2.75 -2.28
N ILE A 352 -16.20 1.54 -2.67
CA ILE A 352 -15.99 0.34 -1.87
C ILE A 352 -14.55 -0.06 -2.12
N ILE A 353 -13.73 0.06 -1.07
CA ILE A 353 -12.33 -0.34 -1.09
C ILE A 353 -12.12 -1.27 0.10
N GLN A 354 -12.25 -2.59 -0.12
CA GLN A 354 -12.18 -3.59 0.94
C GLN A 354 -11.41 -4.83 0.50
N ASP A 355 -10.61 -5.37 1.41
CA ASP A 355 -10.01 -6.69 1.31
C ASP A 355 -10.67 -7.62 2.33
N LEU A 356 -11.11 -8.77 1.83
CA LEU A 356 -12.00 -9.70 2.52
C LEU A 356 -11.43 -11.09 2.37
N ALA A 357 -10.95 -11.68 3.44
CA ALA A 357 -10.41 -13.03 3.45
C ALA A 357 -11.52 -14.02 3.80
N LEU A 358 -11.75 -15.01 2.94
CA LEU A 358 -12.77 -16.04 3.15
C LEU A 358 -12.16 -17.45 3.12
N PRO A 359 -12.70 -18.40 3.91
CA PRO A 359 -12.33 -19.80 3.78
C PRO A 359 -12.57 -20.30 2.35
N TYR A 360 -11.70 -21.16 1.85
CA TYR A 360 -11.86 -21.77 0.52
C TYR A 360 -13.20 -22.51 0.35
N SER A 361 -13.78 -23.03 1.44
CA SER A 361 -15.08 -23.70 1.43
C SER A 361 -16.27 -22.78 1.13
N THR A 362 -16.14 -21.47 1.40
CA THR A 362 -17.24 -20.50 1.27
C THR A 362 -16.96 -19.39 0.25
N VAL A 363 -15.72 -19.23 -0.19
CA VAL A 363 -15.32 -18.12 -1.09
C VAL A 363 -16.07 -18.12 -2.43
N GLN A 364 -16.43 -19.29 -2.98
CA GLN A 364 -17.25 -19.34 -4.20
C GLN A 364 -18.63 -18.69 -4.00
N ASN A 365 -19.29 -18.95 -2.87
CA ASN A 365 -20.58 -18.35 -2.54
C ASN A 365 -20.47 -16.82 -2.38
N PHE A 366 -19.32 -16.34 -1.93
CA PHE A 366 -19.04 -14.93 -1.83
C PHE A 366 -18.81 -14.27 -3.20
N LEU A 367 -18.04 -14.91 -4.08
CA LEU A 367 -17.83 -14.41 -5.45
C LEU A 367 -19.16 -14.30 -6.21
N GLU A 368 -20.05 -15.28 -6.07
CA GLU A 368 -21.40 -15.22 -6.65
C GLU A 368 -22.24 -14.08 -6.08
N TYR A 369 -22.15 -13.83 -4.76
CA TYR A 369 -22.79 -12.69 -4.13
C TYR A 369 -22.25 -11.35 -4.66
N VAL A 370 -20.93 -11.21 -4.77
CA VAL A 370 -20.28 -9.97 -5.26
C VAL A 370 -20.68 -9.70 -6.71
N ASN A 371 -20.63 -10.73 -7.57
CA ASN A 371 -21.08 -10.62 -8.96
C ASN A 371 -22.55 -10.15 -9.04
N LYS A 372 -23.44 -10.72 -8.23
CA LYS A 372 -24.87 -10.35 -8.22
C LYS A 372 -25.13 -8.95 -7.65
N SER A 373 -24.41 -8.56 -6.60
CA SER A 373 -24.75 -7.38 -5.80
C SER A 373 -24.03 -6.11 -6.27
N PHE A 374 -22.79 -6.24 -6.76
CA PHE A 374 -21.96 -5.12 -7.18
C PHE A 374 -21.72 -5.10 -8.69
N GLY A 375 -21.52 -6.26 -9.31
CA GLY A 375 -21.40 -6.41 -10.77
C GLY A 375 -20.22 -5.68 -11.41
N PHE A 376 -19.30 -5.11 -10.63
CA PHE A 376 -18.08 -4.49 -11.13
C PHE A 376 -16.89 -5.44 -11.02
N TYR A 377 -15.97 -5.27 -11.97
CA TYR A 377 -14.70 -5.95 -12.08
C TYR A 377 -13.62 -4.89 -12.37
N PRO A 378 -12.34 -5.17 -12.12
CA PRO A 378 -11.77 -6.45 -11.67
C PRO A 378 -11.97 -6.79 -10.18
N LEU A 379 -11.68 -8.05 -9.81
CA LEU A 379 -11.56 -8.55 -8.42
C LEU A 379 -10.17 -9.17 -8.22
N TRP A 380 -9.51 -8.88 -7.10
CA TRP A 380 -8.18 -9.43 -6.79
C TRP A 380 -8.33 -10.67 -5.94
N LEU A 381 -7.57 -11.72 -6.26
CA LEU A 381 -7.56 -12.98 -5.55
C LEU A 381 -6.17 -13.22 -4.99
N CYS A 382 -6.01 -13.31 -3.68
CA CYS A 382 -4.72 -13.56 -3.05
C CYS A 382 -4.83 -14.66 -1.99
N PRO A 383 -4.21 -15.83 -2.18
CA PRO A 383 -4.18 -16.86 -1.14
C PRO A 383 -3.45 -16.36 0.10
N LEU A 384 -4.04 -16.56 1.26
CA LEU A 384 -3.54 -16.12 2.55
C LEU A 384 -3.45 -17.31 3.50
N ARG A 385 -2.35 -17.37 4.22
CA ARG A 385 -2.14 -18.36 5.29
C ARG A 385 -2.04 -17.64 6.63
N PRO A 386 -3.13 -17.56 7.41
CA PRO A 386 -3.06 -17.10 8.79
C PRO A 386 -2.07 -17.98 9.56
N SER A 387 -1.19 -17.35 10.33
CA SER A 387 -0.47 -18.03 11.39
C SER A 387 -1.47 -18.46 12.50
N GLY A 388 -1.22 -19.56 13.20
CA GLY A 388 -2.17 -20.11 14.17
C GLY A 388 -2.28 -19.34 15.50
N GLN A 389 -1.56 -18.22 15.67
CA GLN A 389 -1.48 -17.44 16.90
C GLN A 389 -1.43 -15.95 16.54
N ILE A 390 -2.60 -15.30 16.40
CA ILE A 390 -2.68 -13.93 15.86
C ILE A 390 -3.60 -13.04 16.70
N SER A 391 -3.22 -11.76 16.80
CA SER A 391 -4.10 -10.72 17.33
C SER A 391 -5.34 -10.49 16.51
N LEU A 392 -6.45 -10.25 17.21
CA LEU A 392 -7.72 -9.87 16.59
C LEU A 392 -8.08 -10.78 15.41
N HIS A 393 -7.79 -12.06 15.53
CA HIS A 393 -8.30 -13.01 14.56
C HIS A 393 -9.71 -13.42 14.93
N PRO A 394 -10.58 -13.61 13.92
CA PRO A 394 -11.90 -14.09 14.20
C PRO A 394 -11.82 -15.42 14.96
N HIS A 395 -12.79 -15.69 15.84
CA HIS A 395 -12.84 -16.93 16.63
C HIS A 395 -12.70 -18.23 15.82
N ASN A 396 -12.93 -18.18 14.51
CA ASN A 396 -12.89 -19.32 13.59
C ASN A 396 -11.77 -19.25 12.53
N ALA A 397 -10.69 -18.52 12.79
CA ALA A 397 -9.55 -18.36 11.88
C ALA A 397 -8.68 -19.63 11.75
N ASN A 398 -9.26 -20.76 11.34
CA ASN A 398 -8.55 -22.02 11.08
C ASN A 398 -8.51 -22.30 9.58
N GLY A 399 -7.30 -22.53 9.04
CA GLY A 399 -7.09 -22.99 7.67
C GLY A 399 -6.63 -21.91 6.68
N GLN A 400 -6.66 -22.27 5.39
CA GLN A 400 -6.23 -21.39 4.31
C GLN A 400 -7.39 -20.50 3.87
N TYR A 401 -7.09 -19.23 3.64
CA TYR A 401 -8.05 -18.22 3.22
C TYR A 401 -7.71 -17.75 1.81
N LEU A 402 -8.73 -17.26 1.11
CA LEU A 402 -8.56 -16.51 -0.13
C LEU A 402 -9.05 -15.08 0.12
N ASN A 403 -8.13 -14.11 0.01
CA ASN A 403 -8.51 -12.71 -0.06
C ASN A 403 -9.23 -12.43 -1.37
N VAL A 404 -10.32 -11.68 -1.28
CA VAL A 404 -11.05 -11.11 -2.41
C VAL A 404 -11.01 -9.59 -2.26
N GLY A 405 -10.11 -8.95 -3.03
CA GLY A 405 -9.99 -7.49 -3.10
C GLY A 405 -11.10 -6.89 -3.95
N LEU A 406 -11.97 -6.10 -3.29
CA LEU A 406 -13.12 -5.45 -3.88
C LEU A 406 -12.89 -3.94 -3.91
N TRP A 407 -12.46 -3.43 -5.08
CA TRP A 407 -12.16 -2.01 -5.28
C TRP A 407 -12.95 -1.42 -6.45
N GLY A 408 -14.04 -0.70 -6.15
CA GLY A 408 -14.92 -0.15 -7.17
C GLY A 408 -15.94 0.85 -6.65
N PRO A 409 -16.76 1.41 -7.55
CA PRO A 409 -17.75 2.42 -7.17
C PRO A 409 -18.82 1.79 -6.27
N GLY A 410 -19.16 2.49 -5.20
CA GLY A 410 -20.34 2.19 -4.41
C GLY A 410 -21.58 2.98 -4.86
N PRO A 411 -22.73 2.75 -4.22
CA PRO A 411 -23.92 3.55 -4.44
C PRO A 411 -23.67 5.05 -4.20
N SER A 412 -24.27 5.93 -5.01
CA SER A 412 -24.06 7.38 -4.92
C SER A 412 -24.74 8.03 -3.70
N SER A 413 -25.82 7.44 -3.19
CA SER A 413 -26.49 7.90 -1.97
C SER A 413 -25.73 7.41 -0.75
N HIS A 414 -25.46 8.30 0.21
CA HIS A 414 -24.79 7.97 1.47
C HIS A 414 -25.47 6.81 2.21
N ASP A 415 -26.80 6.85 2.38
CA ASP A 415 -27.52 5.78 3.09
C ASP A 415 -27.47 4.46 2.31
N ALA A 416 -27.53 4.50 0.98
CA ALA A 416 -27.37 3.31 0.15
C ALA A 416 -25.94 2.74 0.24
N PHE A 417 -24.93 3.62 0.30
CA PHE A 417 -23.54 3.24 0.46
C PHE A 417 -23.29 2.57 1.82
N VAL A 418 -23.79 3.16 2.90
CA VAL A 418 -23.72 2.57 4.25
C VAL A 418 -24.43 1.22 4.27
N ARG A 419 -25.63 1.11 3.72
CA ARG A 419 -26.36 -0.18 3.62
C ARG A 419 -25.58 -1.23 2.84
N ALA A 420 -25.00 -0.86 1.71
CA ALA A 420 -24.21 -1.80 0.89
C ALA A 420 -22.97 -2.31 1.63
N ASN A 421 -22.26 -1.43 2.37
CA ASN A 421 -21.11 -1.83 3.18
C ASN A 421 -21.54 -2.74 4.34
N ARG A 422 -22.64 -2.44 5.04
CA ARG A 422 -23.18 -3.30 6.10
C ARG A 422 -23.58 -4.67 5.58
N GLN A 423 -24.29 -4.74 4.45
CA GLN A 423 -24.66 -6.01 3.82
C GLN A 423 -23.45 -6.84 3.38
N LEU A 424 -22.40 -6.18 2.87
CA LEU A 424 -21.14 -6.82 2.53
C LEU A 424 -20.46 -7.42 3.77
N GLU A 425 -20.35 -6.63 4.84
CA GLU A 425 -19.81 -7.02 6.13
C GLU A 425 -20.59 -8.20 6.76
N ASP A 426 -21.92 -8.15 6.74
CA ASP A 426 -22.78 -9.25 7.18
C ASP A 426 -22.56 -10.52 6.37
N LYS A 427 -22.43 -10.40 5.05
CA LYS A 427 -22.19 -11.54 4.17
C LYS A 427 -20.85 -12.21 4.46
N VAL A 428 -19.81 -11.42 4.71
CA VAL A 428 -18.47 -11.92 5.08
C VAL A 428 -18.55 -12.68 6.40
N ARG A 429 -19.20 -12.09 7.42
CA ARG A 429 -19.40 -12.71 8.73
C ARG A 429 -20.16 -14.03 8.65
N VAL A 430 -21.28 -14.09 7.91
CA VAL A 430 -22.09 -15.32 7.73
C VAL A 430 -21.31 -16.43 7.02
N LEU A 431 -20.35 -16.08 6.17
CA LEU A 431 -19.50 -17.04 5.46
C LEU A 431 -18.21 -17.38 6.22
N SER A 432 -18.13 -17.04 7.51
CA SER A 432 -16.96 -17.22 8.36
C SER A 432 -15.69 -16.56 7.80
N GLY A 433 -15.87 -15.50 7.02
CA GLY A 433 -14.78 -14.67 6.51
C GLY A 433 -14.38 -13.59 7.49
N MET A 434 -13.32 -12.87 7.14
CA MET A 434 -12.80 -11.75 7.89
C MET A 434 -12.47 -10.58 6.98
N LYS A 435 -12.54 -9.38 7.53
CA LYS A 435 -12.23 -8.15 6.83
C LYS A 435 -10.89 -7.61 7.28
N CYS A 436 -10.07 -7.19 6.34
CA CYS A 436 -8.87 -6.41 6.65
C CYS A 436 -9.28 -5.03 7.17
N LEU A 437 -8.90 -4.73 8.41
CA LEU A 437 -9.43 -3.59 9.15
C LEU A 437 -8.85 -2.23 8.70
N TYR A 438 -7.91 -2.18 7.75
CA TYR A 438 -7.37 -0.92 7.19
C TYR A 438 -8.45 -0.06 6.53
N ALA A 439 -9.54 -0.68 6.07
CA ALA A 439 -10.67 -0.04 5.43
C ALA A 439 -11.73 0.45 6.44
N HIS A 440 -12.63 1.29 5.96
CA HIS A 440 -13.85 1.70 6.63
C HIS A 440 -14.63 0.54 7.25
N THR A 441 -14.89 0.56 8.56
CA THR A 441 -15.65 -0.48 9.28
C THR A 441 -17.04 0.02 9.69
N TYR A 442 -18.10 -0.68 9.27
CA TYR A 442 -19.51 -0.33 9.51
C TYR A 442 -20.21 -1.27 10.51
N TYR A 443 -19.50 -2.24 11.08
CA TYR A 443 -19.97 -3.07 12.19
C TYR A 443 -20.39 -2.20 13.38
N THR A 444 -21.49 -2.58 14.03
CA THR A 444 -21.74 -2.20 15.42
C THR A 444 -20.66 -2.80 16.33
N GLU A 445 -20.52 -2.26 17.55
CA GLU A 445 -19.54 -2.77 18.50
C GLU A 445 -19.78 -4.25 18.82
N ASP A 446 -21.04 -4.64 19.02
CA ASP A 446 -21.42 -6.03 19.31
C ASP A 446 -21.13 -6.95 18.12
N GLU A 447 -21.43 -6.52 16.88
CA GLU A 447 -21.08 -7.28 15.68
C GLU A 447 -19.56 -7.48 15.56
N PHE A 448 -18.77 -6.44 15.86
CA PHE A 448 -17.31 -6.50 15.82
C PHE A 448 -16.76 -7.50 16.83
N TRP A 449 -17.18 -7.42 18.10
CA TRP A 449 -16.70 -8.30 19.17
C TRP A 449 -17.31 -9.71 19.14
N ASN A 450 -18.33 -9.95 18.32
CA ASN A 450 -18.77 -11.31 17.98
C ASN A 450 -17.85 -11.98 16.96
N ILE A 451 -17.10 -11.19 16.18
CA ILE A 451 -16.10 -11.71 15.25
C ILE A 451 -14.81 -12.02 16.03
N TYR A 452 -14.33 -11.07 16.84
CA TYR A 452 -13.02 -11.10 17.49
C TYR A 452 -13.10 -11.37 18.99
N ASP A 453 -12.07 -12.03 19.55
CA ASP A 453 -12.02 -12.32 21.00
C ASP A 453 -11.79 -11.08 21.87
N ARG A 454 -12.91 -10.45 22.28
CA ARG A 454 -12.90 -9.29 23.18
C ARG A 454 -12.27 -9.61 24.52
N LYS A 455 -12.56 -10.78 25.11
CA LYS A 455 -12.09 -11.13 26.46
C LYS A 455 -10.56 -11.23 26.50
N TRP A 456 -10.00 -11.92 25.51
CA TRP A 456 -8.55 -12.01 25.34
C TRP A 456 -7.91 -10.64 25.10
N TYR A 457 -8.49 -9.83 24.21
CA TYR A 457 -7.97 -8.51 23.88
C TYR A 457 -8.02 -7.54 25.07
N ASP A 458 -9.13 -7.49 25.80
CA ASP A 458 -9.28 -6.64 26.99
C ASP A 458 -8.33 -7.09 28.11
N ALA A 459 -8.10 -8.40 28.27
CA ALA A 459 -7.12 -8.92 29.22
C ALA A 459 -5.69 -8.45 28.90
N LEU A 460 -5.30 -8.43 27.62
CA LEU A 460 -4.01 -7.87 27.19
C LEU A 460 -3.92 -6.37 27.50
N ARG A 461 -4.98 -5.61 27.24
CA ARG A 461 -5.00 -4.17 27.53
C ARG A 461 -4.79 -3.88 29.01
N VAL A 462 -5.41 -4.67 29.89
CA VAL A 462 -5.19 -4.56 31.35
C VAL A 462 -3.75 -4.95 31.69
N LYS A 463 -3.27 -6.10 31.21
CA LYS A 463 -1.92 -6.62 31.51
C LYS A 463 -0.81 -5.63 31.11
N TYR A 464 -0.98 -4.94 29.99
CA TYR A 464 0.02 -4.03 29.42
C TYR A 464 -0.33 -2.55 29.58
N ASN A 465 -1.16 -2.20 30.57
CA ASN A 465 -1.52 -0.82 30.95
C ASN A 465 -2.16 0.02 29.82
N ALA A 466 -2.71 -0.61 28.78
CA ALA A 466 -3.22 0.04 27.57
C ALA A 466 -4.71 0.41 27.64
N THR A 467 -5.35 0.33 28.82
CA THR A 467 -6.78 0.64 28.99
C THR A 467 -7.14 2.10 28.70
N THR A 468 -6.17 3.02 28.84
CA THR A 468 -6.32 4.45 28.51
C THR A 468 -6.27 4.74 27.01
N LEU A 469 -5.72 3.82 26.21
CA LEU A 469 -5.66 3.97 24.75
C LEU A 469 -7.02 3.64 24.11
N PRO A 470 -7.34 4.17 22.92
CA PRO A 470 -8.53 3.73 22.19
C PRO A 470 -8.50 2.20 21.95
N SER A 471 -9.67 1.55 21.91
CA SER A 471 -9.76 0.16 21.46
C SER A 471 -9.53 0.05 19.96
N VAL A 472 -9.33 -1.18 19.47
CA VAL A 472 -9.27 -1.44 18.02
C VAL A 472 -10.56 -0.99 17.36
N TYR A 473 -11.72 -1.31 17.96
CA TYR A 473 -13.02 -0.84 17.47
C TYR A 473 -13.06 0.68 17.35
N ASP A 474 -12.58 1.42 18.36
CA ASP A 474 -12.53 2.89 18.31
C ASP A 474 -11.61 3.44 17.21
N LYS A 475 -10.59 2.68 16.81
CA LYS A 475 -9.69 3.07 15.71
C LYS A 475 -10.26 2.77 14.33
N VAL A 476 -11.11 1.76 14.19
CA VAL A 476 -11.57 1.27 12.87
C VAL A 476 -13.00 1.68 12.53
N LYS A 477 -13.85 1.93 13.54
CA LYS A 477 -15.24 2.36 13.35
C LYS A 477 -15.34 3.69 12.62
N ILE A 478 -16.39 3.84 11.83
CA ILE A 478 -16.75 5.13 11.24
C ILE A 478 -17.75 5.85 12.14
N ASP A 479 -17.52 7.15 12.33
CA ASP A 479 -18.52 8.07 12.86
C ASP A 479 -19.46 8.49 11.71
N LEU A 480 -20.62 7.84 11.62
CA LEU A 480 -21.61 8.08 10.57
C LEU A 480 -22.16 9.51 10.61
N ASP A 481 -22.29 10.11 11.80
CA ASP A 481 -22.80 11.46 11.96
C ASP A 481 -21.77 12.51 11.56
N ALA A 482 -20.50 12.29 11.87
CA ALA A 482 -19.41 13.11 11.34
C ALA A 482 -19.27 12.94 9.82
N GLN A 483 -19.50 11.74 9.28
CA GLN A 483 -19.48 11.49 7.84
C GLN A 483 -20.63 12.21 7.13
N ARG A 484 -21.85 12.18 7.68
CA ARG A 484 -22.98 12.97 7.16
C ARG A 484 -22.69 14.47 7.17
N ARG A 485 -22.07 14.99 8.24
CA ARG A 485 -21.64 16.40 8.33
C ARG A 485 -20.50 16.76 7.36
N ARG A 486 -19.63 15.79 7.03
CA ARG A 486 -18.54 15.91 6.05
C ARG A 486 -18.96 15.59 4.62
N SER A 487 -20.21 15.20 4.39
CA SER A 487 -20.77 15.06 3.04
C SER A 487 -20.45 16.34 2.28
N VAL A 488 -19.80 16.17 1.12
CA VAL A 488 -19.30 17.27 0.32
C VAL A 488 -20.50 18.17 -0.01
N SER A 489 -20.58 19.32 0.65
CA SER A 489 -21.72 20.23 0.57
C SER A 489 -21.29 21.55 -0.07
N GLY A 490 -22.24 22.27 -0.66
CA GLY A 490 -21.99 23.52 -1.38
C GLY A 490 -21.14 23.32 -2.65
N ILE A 491 -20.24 24.26 -2.92
CA ILE A 491 -19.46 24.32 -4.18
C ILE A 491 -18.60 23.07 -4.41
N TRP A 492 -18.16 22.39 -3.35
CA TRP A 492 -17.33 21.18 -3.45
C TRP A 492 -18.12 19.95 -3.94
N ALA A 493 -19.45 19.97 -3.82
CA ALA A 493 -20.32 18.91 -4.35
C ALA A 493 -20.40 18.94 -5.88
N ILE A 494 -19.98 20.04 -6.51
CA ILE A 494 -20.06 20.26 -7.95
C ILE A 494 -18.88 19.57 -8.62
N TRP A 495 -19.18 18.61 -9.49
CA TRP A 495 -18.18 18.00 -10.37
C TRP A 495 -17.55 19.05 -11.31
N PRO A 496 -16.22 19.10 -11.50
CA PRO A 496 -15.16 18.24 -10.95
C PRO A 496 -14.37 18.87 -9.76
N LEU A 497 -14.95 19.83 -9.04
CA LEU A 497 -14.21 20.71 -8.12
C LEU A 497 -13.57 19.98 -6.93
N SER A 498 -14.24 18.99 -6.32
CA SER A 498 -13.65 18.19 -5.24
C SER A 498 -12.45 17.34 -5.70
N GLY A 499 -12.55 16.75 -6.89
CA GLY A 499 -11.44 16.01 -7.49
C GLY A 499 -10.26 16.91 -7.84
N LEU A 500 -10.52 18.08 -8.44
CA LEU A 500 -9.48 19.06 -8.74
C LEU A 500 -8.80 19.59 -7.47
N TYR A 501 -9.56 19.80 -6.39
CA TYR A 501 -9.01 20.16 -5.08
C TYR A 501 -8.09 19.06 -4.53
N GLY A 502 -8.53 17.80 -4.57
CA GLY A 502 -7.72 16.66 -4.13
C GLY A 502 -6.40 16.54 -4.90
N VAL A 503 -6.44 16.71 -6.23
CA VAL A 503 -5.23 16.71 -7.08
C VAL A 503 -4.34 17.91 -6.74
N ALA A 504 -4.89 19.13 -6.67
CA ALA A 504 -4.12 20.32 -6.34
C ALA A 504 -3.42 20.21 -4.98
N LYS A 505 -4.11 19.69 -3.97
CA LYS A 505 -3.54 19.41 -2.64
C LYS A 505 -2.43 18.36 -2.69
N ALA A 506 -2.62 17.28 -3.44
CA ALA A 506 -1.59 16.25 -3.62
C ALA A 506 -0.33 16.76 -4.34
N VAL A 507 -0.47 17.79 -5.18
CA VAL A 507 0.64 18.40 -5.92
C VAL A 507 1.37 19.46 -5.11
N VAL A 508 0.64 20.22 -4.30
CA VAL A 508 1.21 21.29 -3.45
C VAL A 508 1.77 20.72 -2.13
N GLY A 509 1.27 19.58 -1.67
CA GLY A 509 1.66 18.93 -0.42
C GLY A 509 3.08 18.37 -0.44
N SER A 510 4.03 19.22 -0.07
CA SER A 510 5.30 18.80 0.55
C SER A 510 4.97 18.47 2.01
N ASP A 511 5.25 17.24 2.45
CA ASP A 511 5.08 16.68 3.80
C ASP A 511 3.73 16.93 4.51
N TYR A 512 2.97 15.85 4.63
CA TYR A 512 1.62 15.74 5.17
C TYR A 512 1.54 16.06 6.68
N ILE A 513 1.67 17.33 7.09
CA ILE A 513 1.07 17.93 8.33
C ILE A 513 2.00 18.36 9.48
N LEU A 514 3.32 18.21 9.38
CA LEU A 514 4.26 18.95 10.24
C LEU A 514 5.34 19.61 9.39
N SER A 515 5.01 20.72 8.72
CA SER A 515 6.05 21.55 8.11
C SER A 515 6.88 22.20 9.23
N THR A 516 8.15 21.82 9.37
CA THR A 516 9.16 22.75 9.88
C THR A 516 9.25 23.90 8.87
N LYS A 517 8.96 25.13 9.33
CA LYS A 517 9.17 26.35 8.55
C LYS A 517 10.61 26.35 8.05
N GLY A 518 10.83 26.16 6.74
CA GLY A 518 12.16 26.32 6.18
C GLY A 518 12.43 25.66 4.83
N ARG A 519 11.74 26.09 3.76
CA ARG A 519 12.32 26.38 2.44
C ARG A 519 11.24 26.82 1.46
N GLY A 520 11.28 28.09 1.09
CA GLY A 520 10.44 28.64 0.03
C GLY A 520 10.92 28.22 -1.36
N VAL A 521 10.03 28.46 -2.33
CA VAL A 521 10.21 28.39 -3.79
C VAL A 521 9.96 27.02 -4.43
N ARG A 522 8.72 26.82 -4.94
CA ARG A 522 8.39 26.04 -6.17
C ARG A 522 6.89 26.16 -6.58
N GLY A 523 6.35 27.38 -6.57
CA GLY A 523 4.92 27.63 -6.85
C GLY A 523 4.50 27.74 -8.34
N LEU A 524 5.41 28.02 -9.28
CA LEU A 524 5.02 28.35 -10.66
C LEU A 524 4.81 27.13 -11.59
N GLY A 525 5.51 26.00 -11.37
CA GLY A 525 5.37 24.81 -12.22
C GLY A 525 4.04 24.05 -12.03
N CYS A 526 3.48 24.12 -10.83
CA CYS A 526 2.25 23.41 -10.43
C CYS A 526 0.99 24.00 -11.07
N LEU A 527 0.95 25.32 -11.24
CA LEU A 527 -0.13 25.99 -11.98
C LEU A 527 -0.16 25.53 -13.43
N PHE A 528 0.99 25.30 -14.07
CA PHE A 528 1.07 24.85 -15.46
C PHE A 528 0.50 23.44 -15.67
N SER A 529 0.72 22.51 -14.74
CA SER A 529 0.19 21.14 -14.84
C SER A 529 -1.32 21.06 -14.60
N VAL A 530 -1.84 21.86 -13.66
CA VAL A 530 -3.30 22.02 -13.45
C VAL A 530 -3.92 22.76 -14.64
N LEU A 531 -3.22 23.74 -15.22
CA LEU A 531 -3.63 24.42 -16.46
C LEU A 531 -3.67 23.45 -17.64
N VAL A 532 -2.74 22.50 -17.76
CA VAL A 532 -2.76 21.47 -18.81
C VAL A 532 -3.92 20.48 -18.62
N LEU A 533 -4.25 20.12 -17.37
CA LEU A 533 -5.46 19.33 -17.06
C LEU A 533 -6.74 20.11 -17.40
N LEU A 534 -6.81 21.40 -17.04
CA LEU A 534 -7.91 22.31 -17.38
C LEU A 534 -8.02 22.56 -18.89
N LEU A 535 -6.89 22.75 -19.59
CA LEU A 535 -6.82 22.95 -21.03
C LEU A 535 -7.24 21.68 -21.77
N ASN A 536 -6.81 20.48 -21.34
CA ASN A 536 -7.28 19.24 -21.94
C ASN A 536 -8.78 18.99 -21.69
N LEU A 537 -9.29 19.33 -20.49
CA LEU A 537 -10.73 19.32 -20.19
C LEU A 537 -11.49 20.30 -21.09
N LEU A 538 -10.97 21.50 -21.30
CA LEU A 538 -11.55 22.51 -22.19
C LEU A 538 -11.50 22.04 -23.64
N THR A 539 -10.39 21.52 -24.16
CA THR A 539 -10.29 21.02 -25.55
C THR A 539 -11.26 19.86 -25.82
N VAL A 540 -11.48 18.97 -24.85
CA VAL A 540 -12.46 17.87 -24.96
C VAL A 540 -13.91 18.37 -24.87
N LEU A 541 -14.19 19.41 -24.08
CA LEU A 541 -15.50 20.07 -24.06
C LEU A 541 -15.78 20.86 -25.36
N PHE A 542 -14.77 21.57 -25.89
CA PHE A 542 -14.89 22.39 -27.10
C PHE A 542 -15.03 21.55 -28.38
N CYS A 543 -14.39 20.38 -28.46
CA CYS A 543 -14.59 19.46 -29.59
C CYS A 543 -15.98 18.79 -29.62
N ARG A 544 -16.79 18.90 -28.56
CA ARG A 544 -18.11 18.25 -28.45
C ARG A 544 -19.29 19.21 -28.63
N VAL A 545 -19.07 20.52 -28.49
CA VAL A 545 -20.06 21.56 -28.76
C VAL A 545 -19.72 22.18 -30.12
N GLY A 546 -20.25 21.58 -31.19
CA GLY A 546 -20.07 22.07 -32.56
C GLY A 546 -20.79 23.40 -32.78
N ASN A 547 -20.17 24.51 -32.38
CA ASN A 547 -20.57 25.85 -32.78
C ASN A 547 -19.35 26.60 -33.29
N SER A 548 -19.27 26.71 -34.62
CA SER A 548 -18.17 27.31 -35.40
C SER A 548 -18.10 28.84 -35.34
N THR A 549 -18.88 29.50 -34.47
CA THR A 549 -19.04 30.97 -34.52
C THR A 549 -18.10 31.76 -33.61
N TRP A 550 -17.29 31.11 -32.77
CA TRP A 550 -16.34 31.80 -31.88
C TRP A 550 -14.92 31.98 -32.44
N LEU A 551 -14.50 31.12 -33.38
CA LEU A 551 -13.16 31.19 -33.99
C LEU A 551 -12.99 32.40 -34.93
N GLU A 552 -14.06 32.92 -35.51
CA GLU A 552 -14.02 34.14 -36.35
C GLU A 552 -13.86 35.42 -35.52
N SER A 553 -14.30 35.43 -34.25
CA SER A 553 -14.19 36.62 -33.39
C SER A 553 -12.78 36.82 -32.80
N MET A 554 -11.96 35.76 -32.69
CA MET A 554 -10.58 35.87 -32.21
C MET A 554 -9.56 36.24 -33.30
N ALA A 555 -9.88 36.02 -34.58
CA ALA A 555 -9.02 36.41 -35.70
C ALA A 555 -8.86 37.94 -35.84
N GLY A 556 -9.81 38.73 -35.31
CA GLY A 556 -9.75 40.19 -35.30
C GLY A 556 -8.79 40.81 -34.26
N TRP A 557 -8.32 40.03 -33.27
CA TRP A 557 -7.48 40.54 -32.17
C TRP A 557 -5.97 40.30 -32.37
N LEU A 558 -5.57 39.55 -33.40
CA LEU A 558 -4.16 39.21 -33.67
C LEU A 558 -3.59 39.89 -34.93
N ALA A 559 -4.31 40.83 -35.54
CA ALA A 559 -3.77 41.63 -36.65
C ALA A 559 -2.81 42.72 -36.09
N PRO A 560 -1.54 42.80 -36.56
CA PRO A 560 -0.61 43.80 -36.08
C PRO A 560 -0.99 45.21 -36.58
N PRO A 561 -0.72 46.28 -35.82
CA PRO A 561 -1.09 47.63 -36.23
C PRO A 561 -0.22 48.11 -37.41
N ALA A 562 -0.88 48.67 -38.43
CA ALA A 562 -0.25 49.30 -39.58
C ALA A 562 0.64 50.47 -39.15
N ARG A 563 1.94 50.42 -39.51
CA ARG A 563 2.89 51.53 -39.35
C ARG A 563 2.46 52.71 -40.24
N LYS A 564 2.02 53.81 -39.62
CA LYS A 564 2.07 55.15 -40.22
C LYS A 564 3.41 55.78 -39.85
N GLY A 565 4.31 55.92 -40.83
CA GLY A 565 5.41 56.87 -40.80
C GLY A 565 5.24 57.84 -41.97
N ARG A 566 5.26 59.14 -41.69
CA ARG A 566 5.19 60.24 -42.66
C ARG A 566 6.50 61.03 -42.59
N LEU A 567 7.06 61.36 -43.76
CA LEU A 567 8.06 62.42 -44.05
C LEU A 567 9.48 62.14 -43.49
N GLN A 568 10.58 62.27 -44.24
CA GLN A 568 10.91 62.98 -45.49
C GLN A 568 11.45 62.04 -46.57
#